data_AF-A0A1G1WK16-F1
#
_entry.id   AF-A0A1G1WK16-F1
#
_cell.length_a   1.000
_cell.length_b   1.000
_cell.length_c   1.000
_cell.angle_alpha   90.00
_cell.angle_beta   90.00
_cell.angle_gamma   90.00
#
_symmetry.space_group_name_H-M   'P 1'
#
loop_
_entity.id
_entity.type
_entity.pdbx_description
1 polymer ?
#
loop_
_entity_poly.entity_id
_entity_poly.type
_entity_poly.pdbx_seq_one_letter_code
_entity_poly.pdbx_strand_id
1 'polypeptide(L)'
;MTNAIKIGLLVAIAIVFPLMVGLGTEAFYPSPKMSDECESTMSWQGSKEPSESEQAAVDKCNKDFEKEMQTYNRNIFIPITIIGFVALAAGALFISEAMGPVAPGLVFGGLFTILYSAGRGFTAVDKRWLFLELVVVLIGLILVTRRYLQVTAKESKK
;
A
#
# COMPACT_ATOMS: atom_id res chain seq x y z
N MET A 1 5.55 -8.66 30.81
CA MET A 1 4.55 -7.96 29.96
C MET A 1 3.36 -8.87 29.76
N THR A 2 2.13 -8.42 30.03
CA THR A 2 0.93 -9.27 29.86
C THR A 2 0.69 -9.57 28.38
N ASN A 3 0.05 -10.71 28.09
CA ASN A 3 -0.26 -11.10 26.70
C ASN A 3 -1.12 -10.05 25.98
N ALA A 4 -2.01 -9.35 26.71
CA ALA A 4 -2.82 -8.27 26.18
C ALA A 4 -1.98 -7.10 25.65
N ILE A 5 -0.96 -6.66 26.39
CA ILE A 5 -0.08 -5.57 25.95
C ILE A 5 0.72 -5.98 24.71
N LYS A 6 1.22 -7.23 24.66
CA LYS A 6 1.96 -7.74 23.50
C LYS A 6 1.10 -7.74 22.24
N ILE A 7 -0.14 -8.22 22.34
CA ILE A 7 -1.09 -8.24 21.22
C ILE A 7 -1.44 -6.81 20.80
N GLY A 8 -1.70 -5.92 21.76
CA GLY A 8 -1.99 -4.51 21.48
C GLY A 8 -0.87 -3.82 20.70
N LEU A 9 0.39 -4.03 21.09
CA LEU A 9 1.56 -3.47 20.39
C LEU A 9 1.73 -4.05 18.99
N LEU A 10 1.53 -5.36 18.80
CA LEU A 10 1.57 -6.00 17.49
C LEU A 10 0.56 -5.35 16.54
N VAL A 11 -0.70 -5.24 17.00
CA VAL A 11 -1.79 -4.65 16.20
C VAL A 11 -1.52 -3.18 15.90
N ALA A 12 -1.04 -2.42 16.89
CA ALA A 12 -0.67 -1.02 16.71
C ALA A 12 0.40 -0.86 15.61
N ILE A 13 1.48 -1.67 15.65
CA ILE A 13 2.54 -1.61 14.63
C ILE A 13 1.99 -2.01 13.26
N ALA A 14 1.20 -3.09 13.20
CA ALA A 14 0.63 -3.58 11.94
C ALA A 14 -0.28 -2.55 11.27
N ILE A 15 -0.98 -1.70 12.02
CA ILE A 15 -1.87 -0.66 11.50
C ILE A 15 -1.13 0.67 11.25
N VAL A 16 -0.33 1.12 12.21
CA VAL A 16 0.35 2.42 12.13
C VAL A 16 1.40 2.42 11.03
N PHE A 17 2.09 1.31 10.81
CA PHE A 17 3.12 1.22 9.77
C PHE A 17 2.58 1.52 8.35
N PRO A 18 1.55 0.83 7.82
CA PRO A 18 1.01 1.15 6.50
C PRO A 18 0.39 2.55 6.43
N LEU A 19 -0.21 3.06 7.52
CA LEU A 19 -0.70 4.44 7.58
C LEU A 19 0.45 5.45 7.46
N MET A 20 1.56 5.22 8.16
CA MET A 20 2.76 6.04 8.06
C MET A 20 3.32 6.04 6.63
N VAL A 21 3.35 4.88 5.96
CA VAL A 21 3.79 4.80 4.56
C VAL A 21 2.83 5.57 3.63
N GLY A 22 1.52 5.36 3.77
CA GLY A 22 0.51 6.05 2.96
C GLY A 22 0.54 7.57 3.14
N LEU A 23 0.50 8.05 4.39
CA LEU A 23 0.59 9.48 4.69
C LEU A 23 1.94 10.07 4.29
N GLY A 24 3.02 9.31 4.45
CA GLY A 24 4.34 9.69 3.98
C GLY A 24 4.37 9.89 2.46
N THR A 25 3.70 9.02 1.70
CA THR A 25 3.61 9.20 0.25
C THR A 25 2.91 10.50 -0.12
N GLU A 26 1.77 10.83 0.50
CA GLU A 26 1.09 12.10 0.23
C GLU A 26 1.90 13.33 0.68
N ALA A 27 2.71 13.20 1.73
CA ALA A 27 3.53 14.30 2.24
C ALA A 27 4.75 14.61 1.35
N PHE A 28 5.40 13.58 0.79
CA PHE A 28 6.64 13.73 0.03
C PHE A 28 6.46 13.61 -1.50
N TYR A 29 5.38 12.99 -1.95
CA TYR A 29 5.05 12.81 -3.36
C TYR A 29 3.54 13.04 -3.53
N PRO A 30 3.09 14.30 -3.49
CA PRO A 30 1.67 14.64 -3.40
C PRO A 30 0.90 14.19 -4.65
N SER A 31 -0.33 13.74 -4.45
CA SER A 31 -1.24 13.38 -5.53
C SER A 31 -1.47 14.55 -6.51
N PRO A 32 -1.57 14.28 -7.82
CA PRO A 32 -1.95 15.26 -8.82
C PRO A 32 -3.24 15.97 -8.41
N LYS A 33 -3.28 17.28 -8.62
CA LYS A 33 -4.51 18.06 -8.49
C LYS A 33 -5.07 18.29 -9.88
N MET A 34 -6.39 18.28 -9.98
CA MET A 34 -7.06 18.71 -11.20
C MET A 34 -6.71 20.18 -11.46
N SER A 35 -6.43 20.53 -12.72
CA SER A 35 -6.10 21.90 -13.09
C SER A 35 -7.27 22.86 -12.82
N ASP A 36 -6.98 24.10 -12.43
CA ASP A 36 -7.98 25.16 -12.21
C ASP A 36 -8.94 25.33 -13.42
N GLU A 37 -8.44 25.16 -14.64
CA GLU A 37 -9.23 25.21 -15.88
C GLU A 37 -10.29 24.09 -15.92
N CYS A 38 -9.88 22.85 -15.68
CA CYS A 38 -10.81 21.71 -15.56
C CYS A 38 -11.78 21.85 -14.38
N GLU A 39 -11.32 22.33 -13.23
CA GLU A 39 -12.18 22.57 -12.08
C GLU A 39 -13.28 23.60 -12.41
N SER A 40 -12.90 24.68 -13.09
CA SER A 40 -13.87 25.68 -13.56
C SER A 40 -14.86 25.06 -14.55
N THR A 41 -14.40 24.24 -15.49
CA THR A 41 -15.24 23.62 -16.53
C THR A 41 -16.29 22.68 -15.92
N MET A 42 -15.95 21.94 -14.86
CA MET A 42 -16.89 21.06 -14.16
C MET A 42 -17.91 21.83 -13.29
N SER A 43 -17.54 23.02 -12.80
CA SER A 43 -18.42 23.85 -11.93
C SER A 43 -19.63 24.47 -12.65
N TRP A 44 -19.59 24.60 -13.99
CA TRP A 44 -20.65 25.23 -14.80
C TRP A 44 -21.88 24.33 -15.06
N GLN A 45 -21.82 23.04 -14.71
CA GLN A 45 -22.87 22.05 -15.02
C GLN A 45 -24.24 22.29 -14.34
N GLY A 46 -24.36 23.25 -13.42
CA GLY A 46 -25.59 23.47 -12.66
C GLY A 46 -26.71 24.24 -13.36
N SER A 47 -26.53 24.74 -14.59
CA SER A 47 -27.45 25.78 -15.12
C SER A 47 -28.11 25.57 -16.50
N LYS A 48 -27.65 24.64 -17.36
CA LYS A 48 -28.28 24.31 -18.68
C LYS A 48 -27.92 22.89 -19.13
N GLU A 49 -28.66 22.31 -20.08
CA GLU A 49 -28.17 21.13 -20.83
C GLU A 49 -26.84 21.50 -21.50
N PRO A 50 -25.75 20.74 -21.24
CA PRO A 50 -24.44 21.06 -21.80
C PRO A 50 -24.44 20.88 -23.31
N SER A 51 -23.84 21.83 -24.02
CA SER A 51 -23.52 21.68 -25.44
C SER A 51 -22.57 20.49 -25.65
N GLU A 52 -22.59 19.91 -26.86
CA GLU A 52 -21.68 18.82 -27.24
C GLU A 52 -20.20 19.19 -27.00
N SER A 53 -19.83 20.46 -27.23
CA SER A 53 -18.49 20.97 -26.96
C SER A 53 -18.14 21.05 -25.47
N GLU A 54 -19.10 21.39 -24.61
CA GLU A 54 -18.89 21.45 -23.15
C GLU A 54 -18.74 20.03 -22.58
N GLN A 55 -19.55 19.08 -23.05
CA GLN A 55 -19.41 17.68 -22.66
C GLN A 55 -18.06 17.11 -23.10
N ALA A 56 -17.62 17.41 -24.32
CA ALA A 56 -16.31 17.00 -24.81
C ALA A 56 -15.16 17.60 -23.98
N ALA A 57 -15.29 18.83 -23.50
CA ALA A 57 -14.31 19.47 -22.61
C ALA A 57 -14.25 18.79 -21.23
N VAL A 58 -15.40 18.48 -20.62
CA VAL A 58 -15.48 17.74 -19.35
C VAL A 58 -14.89 16.34 -19.48
N ASP A 59 -15.25 15.62 -20.55
CA ASP A 59 -14.75 14.26 -20.81
C ASP A 59 -13.23 14.26 -21.02
N LYS A 60 -12.70 15.27 -21.70
CA LYS A 60 -11.27 15.45 -21.87
C LYS A 60 -10.59 15.70 -20.52
N CYS A 61 -11.12 16.61 -19.71
CA CYS A 61 -10.61 16.89 -18.36
C CYS A 61 -10.56 15.63 -17.48
N ASN A 62 -11.64 14.84 -17.46
CA ASN A 62 -11.69 13.60 -16.70
C ASN A 62 -10.62 12.60 -17.17
N LYS A 63 -10.46 12.43 -18.49
CA LYS A 63 -9.47 11.53 -19.08
C LYS A 63 -8.03 11.96 -18.80
N ASP A 64 -7.76 13.26 -18.92
CA ASP A 64 -6.42 13.81 -18.67
C ASP A 64 -6.06 13.64 -17.19
N PHE A 65 -6.97 13.97 -16.27
CA PHE A 65 -6.77 13.74 -14.84
C PHE A 65 -6.63 12.25 -14.49
N GLU A 66 -7.47 11.38 -15.08
CA GLU A 66 -7.36 9.94 -14.88
C GLU A 66 -5.99 9.41 -15.32
N LYS A 67 -5.47 9.90 -16.46
CA LYS A 67 -4.15 9.51 -16.97
C LYS A 67 -3.01 9.98 -16.07
N GLU A 68 -3.11 11.19 -15.52
CA GLU A 68 -2.16 11.71 -14.53
C GLU A 68 -2.19 10.87 -13.25
N MET A 69 -3.38 10.57 -12.74
CA MET A 69 -3.58 9.72 -11.56
C MET A 69 -3.07 8.30 -11.78
N GLN A 70 -3.30 7.70 -12.95
CA GLN A 70 -2.76 6.39 -13.29
C GLN A 70 -1.23 6.42 -13.35
N THR A 71 -0.64 7.46 -13.93
CA THR A 71 0.83 7.61 -13.98
C THR A 71 1.42 7.76 -12.59
N TYR A 72 0.78 8.58 -11.75
CA TYR A 72 1.14 8.77 -10.35
C TYR A 72 1.06 7.45 -9.56
N ASN A 73 -0.07 6.75 -9.62
CA ASN A 73 -0.28 5.49 -8.92
C ASN A 73 0.71 4.41 -9.37
N ARG A 74 1.04 4.35 -10.66
CA ARG A 74 2.07 3.43 -11.19
C ARG A 74 3.46 3.76 -10.64
N ASN A 75 3.81 5.03 -10.54
CA ASN A 75 5.14 5.44 -10.06
C ASN A 75 5.31 5.20 -8.55
N ILE A 76 4.24 5.30 -7.77
CA ILE A 76 4.26 5.05 -6.32
C ILE A 76 4.13 3.58 -5.96
N PHE A 77 3.46 2.79 -6.81
CA PHE A 77 3.29 1.35 -6.61
C PHE A 77 4.62 0.67 -6.30
N ILE A 78 5.64 0.89 -7.13
CA ILE A 78 6.96 0.24 -6.98
C ILE A 78 7.63 0.57 -5.63
N PRO A 79 7.87 1.84 -5.25
CA PRO A 79 8.53 2.16 -3.98
C PRO A 79 7.73 1.70 -2.74
N ILE A 80 6.40 1.82 -2.73
CA ILE A 80 5.58 1.32 -1.60
C ILE A 80 5.69 -0.19 -1.49
N THR A 81 5.58 -0.92 -2.60
CA THR A 81 5.72 -2.37 -2.64
C THR A 81 7.09 -2.80 -2.12
N ILE A 82 8.18 -2.11 -2.51
CA ILE A 82 9.53 -2.37 -1.99
C ILE A 82 9.59 -2.15 -0.47
N ILE A 83 9.06 -1.04 0.04
CA ILE A 83 9.01 -0.75 1.49
C ILE A 83 8.28 -1.87 2.23
N GLY A 84 7.15 -2.34 1.68
CA GLY A 84 6.39 -3.45 2.24
C GLY A 84 7.17 -4.76 2.28
N PHE A 85 7.89 -5.10 1.21
CA PHE A 85 8.75 -6.29 1.19
C PHE A 85 9.94 -6.18 2.15
N VAL A 86 10.56 -5.00 2.27
CA VAL A 86 11.64 -4.76 3.23
C VAL A 86 11.13 -4.92 4.66
N ALA A 87 9.95 -4.38 4.98
CA ALA A 87 9.34 -4.54 6.30
C ALA A 87 8.99 -6.01 6.61
N LEU A 88 8.43 -6.73 5.63
CA LEU A 88 8.14 -8.16 5.74
C LEU A 88 9.43 -8.96 5.99
N ALA A 89 10.47 -8.73 5.20
CA ALA A 89 11.76 -9.40 5.33
C ALA A 89 12.45 -9.07 6.67
N ALA A 90 12.47 -7.80 7.08
CA ALA A 90 13.00 -7.38 8.37
C ALA A 90 12.25 -8.06 9.51
N GLY A 91 10.92 -8.00 9.50
CA GLY A 91 10.07 -8.68 10.48
C GLY A 91 10.37 -10.17 10.57
N ALA A 92 10.58 -10.85 9.44
CA ALA A 92 10.89 -12.28 9.37
C ALA A 92 12.32 -12.65 9.81
N LEU A 93 13.30 -11.84 9.46
CA LEU A 93 14.71 -12.11 9.79
C LEU A 93 15.01 -11.85 11.26
N PHE A 94 14.42 -10.80 11.83
CA PHE A 94 14.62 -10.36 13.21
C PHE A 94 13.61 -10.95 14.21
N ILE A 95 12.89 -12.02 13.83
CA ILE A 95 12.08 -12.81 14.79
C ILE A 95 13.01 -13.35 15.88
N SER A 96 12.89 -12.77 17.07
CA SER A 96 13.60 -13.15 18.29
C SER A 96 12.75 -12.79 19.50
N GLU A 97 12.95 -13.46 20.64
CA GLU A 97 12.27 -13.13 21.90
C GLU A 97 12.43 -11.66 22.29
N ALA A 98 13.60 -11.08 22.00
CA ALA A 98 13.92 -9.68 22.26
C ALA A 98 13.09 -8.69 21.42
N MET A 99 12.64 -9.11 20.23
CA MET A 99 11.83 -8.29 19.32
C MET A 99 10.32 -8.50 19.52
N GLY A 100 9.91 -9.45 20.38
CA GLY A 100 8.54 -9.62 20.89
C GLY A 100 7.43 -9.26 19.89
N PRO A 101 6.60 -8.23 20.14
CA PRO A 101 5.52 -7.80 19.23
C PRO A 101 5.97 -7.11 17.94
N VAL A 102 7.20 -6.59 17.89
CA VAL A 102 7.69 -5.75 16.79
C VAL A 102 7.88 -6.56 15.51
N ALA A 103 8.55 -7.72 15.62
CA ALA A 103 8.80 -8.59 14.49
C ALA A 103 7.52 -9.04 13.76
N PRO A 104 6.52 -9.65 14.43
CA PRO A 104 5.25 -10.00 13.78
C PRO A 104 4.46 -8.74 13.35
N GLY A 105 4.53 -7.64 14.10
CA GLY A 105 3.92 -6.38 13.73
C GLY A 105 4.45 -5.84 12.38
N LEU A 106 5.76 -5.90 12.15
CA LEU A 106 6.38 -5.53 10.88
C LEU A 106 6.04 -6.48 9.73
N VAL A 107 5.89 -7.78 9.99
CA VAL A 107 5.42 -8.74 8.97
C VAL A 107 4.02 -8.37 8.50
N PHE A 108 3.07 -8.15 9.43
CA PHE A 108 1.71 -7.76 9.08
C PHE A 108 1.63 -6.35 8.50
N GLY A 109 2.40 -5.39 9.04
CA GLY A 109 2.48 -4.03 8.51
C GLY A 109 3.04 -4.00 7.09
N GLY A 110 4.08 -4.79 6.81
CA GLY A 110 4.63 -4.97 5.46
C GLY A 110 3.60 -5.58 4.51
N LEU A 111 2.89 -6.61 4.95
CA LEU A 111 1.81 -7.22 4.17
C LEU A 111 0.69 -6.22 3.85
N PHE A 112 0.20 -5.46 4.83
CA PHE A 112 -0.82 -4.43 4.58
C PHE A 112 -0.32 -3.30 3.69
N THR A 113 0.95 -2.95 3.78
CA THR A 113 1.58 -1.96 2.89
C THR A 113 1.60 -2.44 1.43
N ILE A 114 1.92 -3.72 1.22
CA ILE A 114 1.88 -4.35 -0.11
C ILE A 114 0.44 -4.36 -0.66
N LEU A 115 -0.53 -4.77 0.16
CA LEU A 115 -1.95 -4.78 -0.24
C LEU A 115 -2.46 -3.38 -0.57
N TYR A 116 -2.05 -2.37 0.21
CA TYR A 116 -2.34 -0.97 -0.06
C TYR A 116 -1.76 -0.51 -1.41
N SER A 117 -0.50 -0.86 -1.69
CA SER A 117 0.14 -0.59 -2.97
C SER A 117 -0.61 -1.24 -4.13
N ALA A 118 -0.93 -2.53 -4.03
CA ALA A 118 -1.67 -3.27 -5.05
C ALA A 118 -3.06 -2.68 -5.31
N GLY A 119 -3.75 -2.21 -4.26
CA GLY A 119 -5.04 -1.51 -4.37
C GLY A 119 -4.94 -0.23 -5.20
N ARG A 120 -3.90 0.59 -4.97
CA ARG A 120 -3.64 1.79 -5.78
C ARG A 120 -3.18 1.45 -7.21
N GLY A 121 -2.36 0.42 -7.35
CA GLY A 121 -1.84 -0.05 -8.63
C GLY A 121 -2.89 -0.72 -9.51
N PHE A 122 -4.04 -1.16 -8.97
CA PHE A 122 -4.97 -2.07 -9.65
C PHE A 122 -5.42 -1.61 -11.04
N THR A 123 -5.67 -0.31 -11.22
CA THR A 123 -6.04 0.29 -12.51
C THR A 123 -4.86 0.92 -13.25
N ALA A 124 -3.74 1.13 -12.55
CA ALA A 124 -2.59 1.89 -13.03
C ALA A 124 -1.44 1.04 -13.58
N VAL A 125 -1.34 -0.22 -13.15
CA VAL A 125 -0.29 -1.17 -13.55
C VAL A 125 -0.85 -2.36 -14.32
N ASP A 126 -0.01 -2.98 -15.16
CA ASP A 126 -0.39 -4.22 -15.85
C ASP A 126 -0.66 -5.32 -14.81
N LYS A 127 -1.80 -6.02 -14.98
CA LYS A 127 -2.24 -7.12 -14.11
C LYS A 127 -1.20 -8.23 -13.95
N ARG A 128 -0.29 -8.39 -14.92
CA ARG A 128 0.85 -9.32 -14.84
C ARG A 128 1.79 -8.99 -13.69
N TRP A 129 2.03 -7.70 -13.41
CA TRP A 129 2.88 -7.27 -12.29
C TRP A 129 2.20 -7.51 -10.94
N LEU A 130 0.90 -7.24 -10.82
CA LEU A 130 0.12 -7.54 -9.61
C LEU A 130 0.10 -9.04 -9.33
N PHE A 131 -0.07 -9.86 -10.37
CA PHE A 131 0.02 -11.32 -10.21
C PHE A 131 1.39 -11.75 -9.71
N LEU A 132 2.48 -11.22 -10.30
CA LEU A 132 3.84 -11.53 -9.87
C LEU A 132 4.10 -11.09 -8.42
N GLU A 133 3.65 -9.91 -8.03
CA GLU A 133 3.72 -9.42 -6.65
C GLU A 133 3.04 -10.39 -5.68
N LEU A 134 1.82 -10.85 -5.98
CA LEU A 134 1.10 -11.81 -5.15
C LEU A 134 1.82 -13.16 -5.05
N VAL A 135 2.43 -13.64 -6.14
CA VAL A 135 3.26 -14.86 -6.11
C VAL A 135 4.47 -14.67 -5.19
N VAL A 136 5.16 -13.53 -5.27
CA VAL A 136 6.31 -13.23 -4.41
C VAL A 136 5.88 -13.10 -2.94
N VAL A 137 4.76 -12.43 -2.66
CA VAL A 137 4.18 -12.36 -1.31
C VAL A 137 3.89 -13.76 -0.77
N LEU A 138 3.24 -14.61 -1.56
CA LEU A 138 2.90 -15.97 -1.12
C LEU A 138 4.15 -16.79 -0.80
N ILE A 139 5.17 -16.76 -1.67
CA ILE A 139 6.45 -17.43 -1.42
C ILE A 139 7.09 -16.87 -0.15
N GLY A 140 7.13 -15.55 -0.01
CA GLY A 140 7.63 -14.87 1.18
C GLY A 140 6.94 -15.36 2.45
N LEU A 141 5.61 -15.36 2.48
CA LEU A 141 4.82 -15.84 3.62
C LEU A 141 5.12 -17.29 3.97
N ILE A 142 5.23 -18.19 2.98
CA ILE A 142 5.61 -19.59 3.21
C ILE A 142 6.98 -19.68 3.89
N LEU A 143 7.96 -18.90 3.42
CA LEU A 143 9.30 -18.86 4.02
C LEU A 143 9.28 -18.29 5.44
N VAL A 144 8.52 -17.23 5.69
CA VAL A 144 8.35 -16.65 7.04
C VAL A 144 7.71 -17.66 7.98
N THR A 145 6.62 -18.31 7.57
CA THR A 145 5.93 -19.34 8.38
C THR A 145 6.88 -20.49 8.69
N ARG A 146 7.61 -21.00 7.70
CA ARG A 146 8.60 -22.07 7.91
C ARG A 146 9.67 -21.66 8.93
N ARG A 147 10.21 -20.44 8.82
CA ARG A 147 11.22 -19.91 9.75
C ARG A 147 10.66 -19.77 11.16
N TYR A 148 9.45 -19.21 11.30
CA TYR A 148 8.77 -19.06 12.58
C TYR A 148 8.63 -20.41 13.30
N LEU A 149 8.13 -21.43 12.60
CA LEU A 149 7.99 -22.78 13.15
C LEU A 149 9.33 -23.38 13.60
N GLN A 150 10.42 -23.12 12.87
CA GLN A 150 11.76 -23.59 13.25
C GLN A 150 12.30 -22.91 14.51
N VAL A 151 12.04 -21.62 14.70
CA VAL A 151 12.46 -20.87 15.89
C VAL A 151 11.72 -21.40 17.12
N THR A 152 10.39 -21.50 17.03
CA THR A 152 9.56 -22.02 18.13
C THR A 152 9.90 -23.47 18.48
N ALA A 153 10.18 -24.32 17.48
CA ALA A 153 10.58 -25.72 17.72
C ALA A 153 11.94 -25.85 18.42
N LYS A 154 12.86 -24.90 18.22
CA LYS A 154 14.14 -24.87 18.95
C LYS A 154 13.97 -24.43 20.40
N GLU A 155 13.11 -23.45 20.65
CA GLU A 155 12.81 -22.96 22.01
C GLU A 155 12.11 -24.04 22.85
N SER A 156 11.17 -24.80 22.28
CA SER A 156 10.49 -25.90 22.98
C SER A 156 11.42 -27.04 23.43
N LYS A 157 12.63 -27.14 22.88
CA LYS A 157 13.61 -28.18 23.23
C LYS A 157 14.65 -27.72 24.26
N LYS A 158 14.61 -26.46 24.67
CA LYS A 158 15.54 -25.84 25.61
C LYS A 158 14.91 -25.72 26.99
#